data_AF-A0A1A9VM58-F1
#
_entry.id   AF-A0A1A9VM58-F1
#
_cell.length_a   1.000
_cell.length_b   1.000
_cell.length_c   1.000
_cell.angle_alpha   90.00
_cell.angle_beta   90.00
_cell.angle_gamma   90.00
#
_symmetry.space_group_name_H-M   'P 1'
#
loop_
_entity.id
_entity.type
_entity.pdbx_description
1 polymer ?
#
loop_
_entity_poly.entity_id
_entity_poly.type
_entity_poly.pdbx_seq_one_letter_code
_entity_poly.pdbx_strand_id
1 'polypeptide(L)'
;MKRLSDERAKILFEKLAKYIGTNVKQLIDRPDGTYCFREHFDRVYYVSERILKMAESFGHKKLISVGTCFGKFSKTNKLKIHITALYYLAPYAQYKIWLKPSFEQQFLYGNHIPKSGLGRITENAGQYQGVMVYNMNDLPLGFGVLARSTTDCKTADPLTTVCFHQSDIGEYIRSEDTLF
;
A
#
# COMPACT_ATOMS: atom_id res chain seq x y z
N MET A 1 -22.35 3.31 -3.08
CA MET A 1 -21.10 2.57 -3.36
C MET A 1 -21.33 1.71 -4.58
N LYS A 2 -20.52 1.84 -5.63
CA LYS A 2 -20.68 1.05 -6.86
C LYS A 2 -19.67 -0.09 -6.92
N ARG A 3 -19.96 -1.11 -7.70
CA ARG A 3 -18.98 -2.15 -8.05
C ARG A 3 -17.90 -1.52 -8.94
N LEU A 4 -16.66 -2.01 -8.83
CA LEU A 4 -15.60 -1.60 -9.75
C LEU A 4 -15.93 -2.15 -11.14
N SER A 5 -15.61 -1.38 -12.18
CA SER A 5 -15.59 -1.91 -13.55
C SER A 5 -14.47 -2.95 -13.68
N ASP A 6 -14.60 -3.87 -14.62
CA ASP A 6 -13.60 -4.94 -14.84
C ASP A 6 -12.20 -4.35 -15.11
N GLU A 7 -12.13 -3.24 -15.85
CA GLU A 7 -10.88 -2.51 -16.10
C GLU A 7 -10.25 -1.97 -14.81
N ARG A 8 -11.03 -1.28 -13.96
CA ARG A 8 -10.53 -0.72 -12.70
C ARG A 8 -10.18 -1.82 -11.70
N ALA A 9 -10.94 -2.92 -11.69
CA ALA A 9 -10.64 -4.09 -10.89
C ALA A 9 -9.29 -4.71 -11.31
N LYS A 10 -9.05 -4.87 -12.61
CA LYS A 10 -7.76 -5.35 -13.14
C LYS A 10 -6.60 -4.46 -12.70
N ILE A 11 -6.73 -3.13 -12.84
CA ILE A 11 -5.69 -2.16 -12.42
C ILE A 11 -5.42 -2.27 -10.91
N LEU A 12 -6.47 -2.41 -10.09
CA LEU A 12 -6.35 -2.60 -8.64
C LEU A 12 -5.57 -3.88 -8.32
N PHE A 13 -5.98 -5.02 -8.88
CA PHE A 13 -5.36 -6.30 -8.59
C PHE A 13 -3.93 -6.39 -9.11
N GLU A 14 -3.63 -5.84 -10.29
CA GLU A 14 -2.25 -5.73 -10.80
C GLU A 14 -1.37 -4.90 -9.86
N LYS A 15 -1.89 -3.80 -9.32
CA LYS A 15 -1.14 -2.96 -8.37
C LYS A 15 -0.94 -3.66 -7.02
N LEU A 16 -1.94 -4.37 -6.51
CA LEU A 16 -1.83 -5.15 -5.28
C LEU A 16 -0.87 -6.34 -5.44
N ALA A 17 -0.92 -7.04 -6.57
CA ALA A 17 -0.02 -8.15 -6.88
C ALA A 17 1.45 -7.74 -6.87
N LYS A 18 1.77 -6.47 -7.16
CA LYS A 18 3.15 -5.96 -7.00
C LYS A 18 3.67 -5.94 -5.56
N TYR A 19 2.80 -5.99 -4.56
CA TYR A 19 3.21 -5.99 -3.15
C TYR A 19 3.00 -7.34 -2.47
N ILE A 20 1.87 -8.00 -2.75
CA ILE A 20 1.45 -9.24 -2.08
C ILE A 20 1.42 -10.47 -3.01
N GLY A 21 1.72 -10.29 -4.30
CA GLY A 21 1.71 -11.35 -5.32
C GLY A 21 0.40 -12.11 -5.38
N THR A 22 0.45 -13.43 -5.26
CA THR A 22 -0.72 -14.33 -5.39
C THR A 22 -1.63 -14.35 -4.16
N ASN A 23 -1.24 -13.72 -3.05
CA ASN A 23 -1.97 -13.74 -1.78
C ASN A 23 -3.22 -12.86 -1.77
N VAL A 24 -3.56 -12.20 -2.88
CA VAL A 24 -4.76 -11.35 -3.02
C VAL A 24 -6.05 -12.10 -2.62
N LYS A 25 -6.13 -13.40 -2.87
CA LYS A 25 -7.30 -14.22 -2.49
C LYS A 25 -7.55 -14.22 -0.98
N GLN A 26 -6.49 -14.17 -0.17
CA GLN A 26 -6.59 -14.13 1.30
C GLN A 26 -7.17 -12.81 1.82
N LEU A 27 -7.19 -11.76 1.00
CA LEU A 27 -7.91 -10.53 1.33
C LEU A 27 -9.42 -10.67 1.10
N ILE A 28 -9.85 -11.51 0.17
CA ILE A 28 -11.27 -11.66 -0.15
C ILE A 28 -11.90 -12.69 0.79
N ASP A 29 -11.25 -13.84 0.92
CA ASP A 29 -11.72 -14.96 1.73
C ASP A 29 -10.97 -14.97 3.06
N ARG A 30 -11.53 -14.25 4.04
CA ARG A 30 -11.00 -14.23 5.40
C ARG A 30 -11.82 -15.14 6.31
N PRO A 31 -11.24 -15.65 7.41
CA PRO A 31 -11.97 -16.50 8.35
C PRO A 31 -13.16 -15.79 9.01
N ASP A 32 -13.15 -14.45 9.09
CA ASP A 32 -14.23 -13.61 9.62
C ASP A 32 -15.34 -13.30 8.60
N GLY A 33 -15.16 -13.69 7.33
CA GLY A 33 -16.17 -13.60 6.28
C GLY A 33 -15.60 -13.11 4.94
N THR A 34 -16.49 -12.92 3.98
CA THR A 34 -16.14 -12.44 2.64
C THR A 34 -16.02 -10.91 2.62
N TYR A 35 -14.92 -10.42 2.05
CA TYR A 35 -14.66 -9.01 1.84
C TYR A 35 -14.65 -8.67 0.36
N CYS A 36 -15.05 -7.45 0.04
CA CYS A 36 -15.12 -6.98 -1.33
C CYS A 36 -14.57 -5.57 -1.48
N PHE A 37 -14.18 -5.23 -2.71
CA PHE A 37 -13.81 -3.87 -3.09
C PHE A 37 -15.02 -3.15 -3.69
N ARG A 38 -15.21 -1.90 -3.28
CA ARG A 38 -16.24 -1.00 -3.81
C ARG A 38 -15.65 0.36 -4.11
N GLU A 39 -16.24 1.02 -5.09
CA GLU A 39 -15.81 2.34 -5.49
C GLU A 39 -16.83 3.39 -5.03
N HIS A 40 -16.32 4.52 -4.56
CA HIS A 40 -17.11 5.70 -4.22
C HIS A 40 -16.24 6.95 -4.37
N PHE A 41 -16.71 7.94 -5.14
CA PHE A 41 -15.96 9.15 -5.53
C PHE A 41 -14.51 8.87 -5.99
N ASP A 42 -14.33 7.92 -6.91
CA ASP A 42 -13.02 7.46 -7.44
C ASP A 42 -12.06 6.87 -6.40
N ARG A 43 -12.51 6.66 -5.16
CA ARG A 43 -11.78 5.94 -4.11
C ARG A 43 -12.24 4.49 -4.04
N VAL A 44 -11.30 3.59 -3.79
CA VAL A 44 -11.54 2.16 -3.60
C VAL A 44 -11.57 1.87 -2.12
N TYR A 45 -12.68 1.31 -1.65
CA TYR A 45 -12.89 0.88 -0.29
C TYR A 45 -12.91 -0.64 -0.20
N TYR A 46 -12.24 -1.16 0.82
CA TYR A 46 -12.26 -2.56 1.22
C TYR A 46 -13.21 -2.72 2.41
N VAL A 47 -14.24 -3.54 2.24
CA VAL A 47 -15.36 -3.66 3.19
C VAL A 47 -15.88 -5.09 3.22
N SER A 48 -16.36 -5.54 4.38
CA SER A 48 -17.04 -6.84 4.49
C SER A 48 -18.42 -6.78 3.82
N GLU A 49 -18.84 -7.89 3.20
CA GLU A 49 -20.14 -7.93 2.52
C GLU A 49 -21.31 -7.68 3.48
N ARG A 50 -21.16 -8.08 4.75
CA ARG A 50 -22.16 -7.82 5.80
C ARG A 50 -22.36 -6.32 6.04
N ILE A 51 -21.28 -5.55 6.16
CA ILE A 51 -21.35 -4.10 6.35
C ILE A 51 -21.86 -3.42 5.08
N LEU A 52 -21.46 -3.92 3.90
CA LEU A 52 -21.91 -3.37 2.64
C LEU A 52 -23.44 -3.40 2.49
N LYS A 53 -24.08 -4.53 2.84
CA LYS A 53 -25.56 -4.66 2.82
C LYS A 53 -26.25 -3.63 3.71
N MET A 54 -25.66 -3.29 4.86
CA MET A 54 -26.18 -2.24 5.75
C MET A 54 -25.91 -0.84 5.19
N ALA A 55 -24.76 -0.64 4.53
CA ALA A 55 -24.40 0.64 3.93
C ALA A 55 -25.30 1.01 2.74
N GLU A 56 -25.91 0.03 2.06
CA GLU A 56 -26.86 0.26 0.97
C GLU A 56 -28.13 1.00 1.41
N SER A 57 -28.48 0.98 2.71
CA SER A 57 -29.59 1.76 3.26
C SER A 57 -29.33 3.27 3.25
N PHE A 58 -28.07 3.71 3.09
CA PHE A 58 -27.70 5.12 3.05
C PHE A 58 -27.58 5.63 1.61
N GLY A 59 -28.19 6.79 1.35
CA GLY A 59 -28.09 7.44 0.05
C GLY A 59 -26.65 7.83 -0.31
N HIS A 60 -26.30 7.73 -1.60
CA HIS A 60 -24.92 7.92 -2.11
C HIS A 60 -24.24 9.21 -1.62
N LYS A 61 -24.98 10.34 -1.54
CA LYS A 61 -24.45 11.65 -1.14
C LYS A 61 -24.23 11.79 0.37
N LYS A 62 -24.90 10.97 1.20
CA LYS A 62 -24.79 11.01 2.67
C LYS A 62 -23.69 10.08 3.19
N LEU A 63 -23.23 9.15 2.37
CA LEU A 63 -22.17 8.22 2.71
C LEU A 63 -20.81 8.86 2.40
N ILE A 64 -19.97 9.05 3.42
CA ILE A 64 -18.62 9.63 3.27
C ILE A 64 -17.60 8.50 3.02
N SER A 65 -17.52 7.55 3.94
CA SER A 65 -16.62 6.39 3.86
C SER A 65 -17.26 5.15 4.48
N VAL A 66 -16.88 3.96 4.02
CA VAL A 66 -17.23 2.69 4.66
C VAL A 66 -16.07 1.71 4.52
N GLY A 67 -15.67 1.09 5.62
CA GLY A 67 -14.52 0.21 5.66
C GLY A 67 -13.21 0.99 5.54
N THR A 68 -12.23 0.43 4.83
CA THR A 68 -10.90 1.04 4.69
C THR A 68 -10.65 1.47 3.25
N CYS A 69 -10.26 2.73 3.05
CA CYS A 69 -9.78 3.20 1.75
C CYS A 69 -8.46 2.51 1.38
N PHE A 70 -8.39 1.83 0.24
CA PHE A 70 -7.15 1.22 -0.25
C PHE A 70 -6.39 2.12 -1.22
N GLY A 71 -7.08 3.08 -1.81
CA GLY A 71 -6.48 3.99 -2.76
C GLY A 71 -7.50 4.80 -3.54
N LYS A 72 -6.98 5.64 -4.42
CA LYS A 72 -7.76 6.54 -5.27
C LYS A 72 -7.30 6.44 -6.72
N PHE A 73 -8.26 6.42 -7.64
CA PHE A 73 -7.99 6.55 -9.07
C PHE A 73 -7.72 8.01 -9.42
N SER A 74 -6.68 8.24 -10.21
CA SER A 74 -6.42 9.53 -10.85
C SER A 74 -7.42 9.78 -11.98
N LYS A 75 -7.47 11.03 -12.47
CA LYS A 75 -8.18 11.38 -13.71
C LYS A 75 -7.69 10.57 -14.93
N THR A 76 -6.43 10.13 -14.89
CA THR A 76 -5.80 9.25 -15.91
C THR A 76 -5.99 7.76 -15.63
N ASN A 77 -6.93 7.40 -14.75
CA ASN A 77 -7.29 6.04 -14.38
C ASN A 77 -6.14 5.21 -13.76
N LYS A 78 -5.11 5.87 -13.20
CA LYS A 78 -4.03 5.20 -12.45
C LYS A 78 -4.42 5.11 -10.98
N LEU A 79 -4.21 3.95 -10.37
CA LEU A 79 -4.46 3.77 -8.95
C LEU A 79 -3.25 4.20 -8.10
N LYS A 80 -3.47 5.16 -7.20
CA LYS A 80 -2.55 5.48 -6.10
C LYS A 80 -3.01 4.71 -4.85
N ILE A 81 -2.16 3.82 -4.33
CA ILE A 81 -2.43 3.11 -3.07
C ILE A 81 -2.21 4.08 -1.91
N HIS A 82 -3.14 4.07 -0.96
CA HIS A 82 -3.05 4.89 0.25
C HIS A 82 -2.41 4.10 1.39
N ILE A 83 -1.81 4.82 2.33
CA ILE A 83 -1.19 4.22 3.52
C ILE A 83 -2.16 3.41 4.37
N THR A 84 -3.44 3.73 4.32
CA THR A 84 -4.53 3.02 5.01
C THR A 84 -4.63 1.54 4.65
N ALA A 85 -4.11 1.12 3.50
CA ALA A 85 -4.04 -0.30 3.12
C ALA A 85 -2.91 -1.07 3.83
N LEU A 86 -1.95 -0.39 4.48
CA LEU A 86 -0.70 -0.98 4.97
C LEU A 86 -0.93 -2.18 5.88
N TYR A 87 -1.79 -2.05 6.89
CA TYR A 87 -2.03 -3.13 7.85
C TYR A 87 -2.68 -4.37 7.25
N TYR A 88 -3.47 -4.21 6.19
CA TYR A 88 -4.08 -5.34 5.49
C TYR A 88 -3.09 -6.05 4.57
N LEU A 89 -2.14 -5.31 4.00
CA LEU A 89 -1.17 -5.85 3.06
C LEU A 89 0.10 -6.37 3.74
N ALA A 90 0.52 -5.77 4.86
CA ALA A 90 1.74 -6.08 5.59
C ALA A 90 1.95 -7.59 5.87
N PRO A 91 0.95 -8.34 6.36
CA PRO A 91 1.12 -9.78 6.62
C PRO A 91 1.44 -10.60 5.37
N TYR A 92 0.97 -10.15 4.21
CA TYR A 92 1.05 -10.87 2.95
C TYR A 92 2.16 -10.37 2.02
N ALA A 93 2.96 -9.41 2.48
CA ALA A 93 4.01 -8.79 1.69
C ALA A 93 5.10 -9.80 1.31
N GLN A 94 5.34 -9.95 0.01
CA GLN A 94 6.39 -10.84 -0.49
C GLN A 94 7.78 -10.24 -0.31
N TYR A 95 7.91 -8.94 -0.57
CA TYR A 95 9.17 -8.23 -0.50
C TYR A 95 9.12 -7.12 0.54
N LYS A 96 10.10 -7.14 1.44
CA LYS A 96 10.21 -6.24 2.58
C LYS A 96 11.59 -5.60 2.64
N ILE A 97 11.62 -4.35 3.10
CA ILE A 97 12.83 -3.59 3.44
C ILE A 97 12.72 -3.16 4.90
N TRP A 98 13.82 -3.29 5.64
CA TRP A 98 13.95 -2.76 6.98
C TRP A 98 14.86 -1.54 6.96
N LEU A 99 14.36 -0.43 7.49
CA LEU A 99 15.07 0.84 7.65
C LEU A 99 15.87 0.83 8.95
N LYS A 100 17.06 1.45 8.91
CA LYS A 100 17.82 1.75 10.12
C LYS A 100 17.12 2.88 10.92
N PRO A 101 17.23 2.87 12.26
CA PRO A 101 16.60 3.89 13.12
C PRO A 101 16.91 5.34 12.74
N SER A 102 18.15 5.62 12.29
CA SER A 102 18.58 6.96 11.88
C SER A 102 17.85 7.51 10.64
N PHE A 103 17.22 6.66 9.83
CA PHE A 103 16.49 7.04 8.62
C PHE A 103 14.98 6.86 8.73
N GLU A 104 14.47 6.32 9.84
CA GLU A 104 13.02 6.15 10.04
C GLU A 104 12.28 7.49 9.95
N GLN A 105 12.74 8.50 10.69
CA GLN A 105 12.14 9.83 10.68
C GLN A 105 12.16 10.45 9.27
N GLN A 106 13.25 10.27 8.52
CA GLN A 106 13.36 10.82 7.17
C GLN A 106 12.33 10.18 6.23
N PHE A 107 12.14 8.86 6.32
CA PHE A 107 11.12 8.15 5.55
C PHE A 107 9.69 8.58 5.92
N LEU A 108 9.42 8.78 7.22
CA LEU A 108 8.13 9.31 7.71
C LEU A 108 7.88 10.77 7.33
N TYR A 109 8.91 11.47 6.83
CA TYR A 109 8.78 12.77 6.18
C TYR A 109 8.71 12.69 4.65
N GLY A 110 8.51 11.50 4.08
CA GLY A 110 8.30 11.30 2.64
C GLY A 110 9.59 11.25 1.82
N ASN A 111 10.75 11.12 2.46
CA ASN A 111 12.01 11.00 1.74
C ASN A 111 12.23 9.59 1.21
N HIS A 112 12.97 9.50 0.10
CA HIS A 112 13.45 8.24 -0.44
C HIS A 112 14.51 7.61 0.48
N ILE A 113 14.71 6.31 0.34
CA ILE A 113 15.65 5.55 1.17
C ILE A 113 16.98 5.43 0.42
N PRO A 114 18.07 6.03 0.91
CA PRO A 114 19.41 5.78 0.40
C PRO A 114 19.96 4.45 0.94
N LYS A 115 21.01 3.93 0.29
CA LYS A 115 21.67 2.68 0.71
C LYS A 115 22.16 2.75 2.16
N SER A 116 22.64 3.90 2.62
CA SER A 116 23.08 4.12 4.01
C SER A 116 21.98 3.83 5.04
N GLY A 117 20.72 4.10 4.68
CA GLY A 117 19.52 3.85 5.50
C GLY A 117 18.97 2.43 5.40
N LEU A 118 19.45 1.62 4.45
CA LEU A 118 19.02 0.23 4.29
C LEU A 118 19.63 -0.64 5.42
N GLY A 119 18.77 -1.24 6.23
CA GLY A 119 19.14 -2.23 7.24
C GLY A 119 19.14 -3.65 6.67
N ARG A 120 17.96 -4.15 6.31
CA ARG A 120 17.75 -5.48 5.71
C ARG A 120 16.88 -5.37 4.47
N ILE A 121 17.07 -6.27 3.51
CA ILE A 121 16.22 -6.39 2.33
C ILE A 121 15.92 -7.87 2.08
N THR A 122 14.71 -8.16 1.60
CA THR A 122 14.34 -9.50 1.14
C THR A 122 15.09 -9.83 -0.14
N GLU A 123 15.58 -11.06 -0.32
CA GLU A 123 16.33 -11.44 -1.51
C GLU A 123 15.43 -11.62 -2.74
N ASN A 124 16.03 -11.66 -3.94
CA ASN A 124 15.37 -11.90 -5.22
C ASN A 124 14.31 -10.87 -5.64
N ALA A 125 14.28 -9.70 -5.01
CA ALA A 125 13.47 -8.59 -5.49
C ALA A 125 14.17 -7.91 -6.69
N GLY A 126 13.44 -7.82 -7.81
CA GLY A 126 13.88 -7.13 -9.02
C GLY A 126 13.81 -5.61 -8.88
N GLN A 127 14.39 -4.91 -9.86
CA GLN A 127 14.25 -3.46 -9.98
C GLN A 127 12.77 -3.08 -10.20
N TYR A 128 12.33 -1.97 -9.60
CA TYR A 128 10.95 -1.46 -9.65
C TYR A 128 9.89 -2.38 -9.05
N GLN A 129 10.30 -3.37 -8.25
CA GLN A 129 9.40 -4.19 -7.47
C GLN A 129 8.77 -3.38 -6.33
N GLY A 130 7.48 -3.60 -6.08
CA GLY A 130 6.79 -3.04 -4.93
C GLY A 130 7.26 -3.71 -3.64
N VAL A 131 7.62 -2.90 -2.66
CA VAL A 131 8.14 -3.36 -1.36
C VAL A 131 7.39 -2.70 -0.22
N MET A 132 7.25 -3.40 0.88
CA MET A 132 6.80 -2.80 2.14
C MET A 132 8.00 -2.45 3.01
N VAL A 133 7.93 -1.27 3.58
CA VAL A 133 8.99 -0.69 4.39
C VAL A 133 8.64 -0.92 5.86
N TYR A 134 9.59 -1.44 6.61
CA TYR A 134 9.50 -1.76 8.03
C TYR A 134 10.62 -1.03 8.79
N ASN A 135 10.43 -0.84 10.09
CA ASN A 135 11.55 -0.52 10.98
C ASN A 135 12.27 -1.80 11.45
N MET A 136 13.36 -1.65 12.20
CA MET A 136 14.11 -2.81 12.73
C MET A 136 13.34 -3.68 13.74
N ASN A 137 12.20 -3.21 14.24
CA ASN A 137 11.34 -3.92 15.18
C ASN A 137 10.12 -4.59 14.49
N ASP A 138 10.20 -4.81 13.17
CA ASP A 138 9.12 -5.41 12.37
C ASP A 138 7.79 -4.62 12.37
N LEU A 139 7.83 -3.32 12.64
CA LEU A 139 6.68 -2.43 12.47
C LEU A 139 6.60 -1.93 11.03
N PRO A 140 5.47 -2.09 10.32
CA PRO A 140 5.29 -1.56 8.97
C PRO A 140 5.19 -0.04 9.00
N LEU A 141 6.03 0.63 8.21
CA LEU A 141 6.12 2.09 8.09
C LEU A 141 5.46 2.62 6.81
N GLY A 142 5.40 1.82 5.75
CA GLY A 142 4.79 2.28 4.50
C GLY A 142 5.10 1.42 3.28
N PHE A 143 4.86 2.02 2.12
CA PHE A 143 5.08 1.41 0.81
C PHE A 143 6.23 2.10 0.08
N GLY A 144 6.99 1.30 -0.67
CA GLY A 144 8.05 1.78 -1.52
C GLY A 144 8.15 0.99 -2.82
N VAL A 145 8.98 1.48 -3.73
CA VAL A 145 9.35 0.80 -4.96
C VAL A 145 10.86 0.75 -5.04
N LEU A 146 11.42 -0.44 -5.29
CA LEU A 146 12.86 -0.60 -5.41
C LEU A 146 13.40 0.21 -6.60
N ALA A 147 14.43 1.01 -6.34
CA ALA A 147 15.14 1.74 -7.39
C ALA A 147 16.13 0.84 -8.13
N ARG A 148 16.60 -0.23 -7.46
CA ARG A 148 17.61 -1.18 -7.95
C ARG A 148 17.26 -2.59 -7.47
N SER A 149 17.80 -3.61 -8.14
CA SER A 149 17.63 -5.00 -7.71
C SER A 149 18.32 -5.25 -6.36
N THR A 150 17.96 -6.34 -5.70
CA THR A 150 18.58 -6.74 -4.42
C THR A 150 20.09 -6.93 -4.49
N THR A 151 20.58 -7.47 -5.61
CA THR A 151 22.02 -7.66 -5.86
C THR A 151 22.73 -6.32 -6.01
N ASP A 152 22.16 -5.40 -6.78
CA ASP A 152 22.75 -4.07 -6.99
C ASP A 152 22.69 -3.22 -5.71
N CYS A 153 21.65 -3.40 -4.90
CA CYS A 153 21.56 -2.76 -3.59
C CYS A 153 22.69 -3.20 -2.64
N LYS A 154 23.37 -4.34 -2.87
CA LYS A 154 24.50 -4.77 -2.02
C LYS A 154 25.79 -4.02 -2.37
N THR A 155 25.97 -3.61 -3.63
CA THR A 155 27.20 -2.97 -4.14
C THR A 155 27.08 -1.46 -4.36
N ALA A 156 25.86 -0.90 -4.26
CA ALA A 156 25.63 0.53 -4.46
C ALA A 156 26.32 1.43 -3.40
N ASP A 157 26.69 2.64 -3.81
CA ASP A 157 27.25 3.66 -2.91
C ASP A 157 26.27 4.06 -1.80
N PRO A 158 26.74 4.41 -0.59
CA PRO A 158 25.88 4.75 0.54
C PRO A 158 24.83 5.84 0.28
N LEU A 159 25.13 6.80 -0.61
CA LEU A 159 24.22 7.90 -0.95
C LEU A 159 23.22 7.56 -2.06
N THR A 160 23.39 6.42 -2.72
CA THR A 160 22.52 6.00 -3.82
C THR A 160 21.13 5.64 -3.29
N THR A 161 20.09 6.20 -3.89
CA THR A 161 18.70 5.81 -3.62
C THR A 161 18.48 4.34 -3.98
N VAL A 162 18.06 3.54 -3.01
CA VAL A 162 17.75 2.11 -3.18
C VAL A 162 16.25 1.83 -3.22
N CYS A 163 15.44 2.69 -2.60
CA CYS A 163 13.99 2.57 -2.62
C CYS A 163 13.34 3.95 -2.74
N PHE A 164 12.47 4.09 -3.74
CA PHE A 164 11.59 5.23 -3.89
C PHE A 164 10.45 5.12 -2.89
N HIS A 165 10.23 6.20 -2.17
CA HIS A 165 9.05 6.37 -1.32
C HIS A 165 7.78 6.38 -2.17
N GLN A 166 6.69 5.79 -1.66
CA GLN A 166 5.36 5.86 -2.28
C GLN A 166 4.32 6.40 -1.31
N SER A 167 4.31 5.87 -0.08
CA SER A 167 3.48 6.37 1.02
C SER A 167 4.02 5.89 2.36
N ASP A 168 3.78 6.65 3.41
CA ASP A 168 4.26 6.39 4.77
C ASP A 168 3.21 6.75 5.82
N ILE A 169 3.31 6.15 7.02
CA ILE A 169 2.37 6.41 8.14
C ILE A 169 2.42 7.85 8.67
N GLY A 170 3.46 8.62 8.36
CA GLY A 170 3.49 10.06 8.64
C GLY A 170 2.46 10.85 7.83
N GLU A 171 1.90 10.29 6.75
CA GLU A 171 0.78 10.90 6.01
C GLU A 171 -0.47 11.10 6.88
N TYR A 172 -0.68 10.29 7.92
CA TYR A 172 -1.81 10.47 8.85
C TYR A 172 -1.78 11.83 9.56
N ILE A 173 -0.59 12.39 9.77
CA ILE A 173 -0.42 13.71 10.41
C ILE A 173 -0.31 14.81 9.35
N ARG A 174 0.29 14.51 8.19
CA ARG A 174 0.64 15.53 7.18
C ARG A 174 -0.42 15.72 6.10
N SER A 175 -1.31 14.76 5.89
CA SER A 175 -2.18 14.70 4.70
C SER A 175 -3.54 14.08 4.98
N GLU A 176 -4.07 14.26 6.20
CA GLU A 176 -5.34 13.71 6.67
C GLU A 176 -6.51 13.93 5.69
N ASP A 177 -6.65 15.17 5.18
CA ASP A 177 -7.71 15.57 4.23
C ASP A 177 -7.76 14.72 2.96
N THR A 178 -6.63 14.14 2.56
CA THR A 178 -6.54 13.36 1.34
C THR A 178 -6.78 11.87 1.56
N LEU A 179 -6.67 11.38 2.79
CA LEU A 179 -6.74 9.96 3.10
C LEU A 179 -8.17 9.41 3.14
N PHE A 180 -9.12 10.23 3.59
CA PHE A 180 -10.53 9.87 3.78
C PHE A 180 -11.46 10.42 2.69
#